data_AF-A0A7W5EK28-F1
#
_entry.id   AF-A0A7W5EK28-F1
#
_cell.length_a   1.000
_cell.length_b   1.000
_cell.length_c   1.000
_cell.angle_alpha   90.00
_cell.angle_beta   90.00
_cell.angle_gamma   90.00
#
_symmetry.space_group_name_H-M   'P 1'
#
loop_
_entity.id
_entity.type
_entity.pdbx_description
1 polymer ?
#
loop_
_entity_poly.entity_id
_entity_poly.type
_entity_poly.pdbx_seq_one_letter_code
_entity_poly.pdbx_strand_id
1 'polypeptide(L)'
;MNHSDDSIEMLLRRQFEGHVADDGFTERVMESIPARRRRAAWPIWTGVTLGIAACGWCIADLPHTPWRNALDGAMSTGTMAALFAAAGISLLACCWALAEADDR
;
A
#
# COMPACT_ATOMS: atom_id res chain seq x y z
N MET A 1 18.54 8.24 -25.66
CA MET A 1 17.36 8.20 -26.55
C MET A 1 17.69 7.23 -27.66
N ASN A 2 17.05 6.06 -27.61
CA ASN A 2 17.46 4.85 -28.31
C ASN A 2 16.74 4.79 -29.67
N HIS A 3 17.29 5.48 -30.68
CA HIS A 3 16.66 5.68 -32.00
C HIS A 3 16.30 4.36 -32.72
N SER A 4 16.98 3.27 -32.34
CA SER A 4 16.70 1.92 -32.82
C SER A 4 15.37 1.37 -32.30
N ASP A 5 15.01 1.63 -31.03
CA ASP A 5 13.74 1.17 -30.45
C ASP A 5 12.56 1.86 -31.14
N ASP A 6 12.65 3.18 -31.37
CA ASP A 6 11.60 3.93 -32.05
C ASP A 6 11.35 3.40 -33.48
N SER A 7 12.40 3.01 -34.19
CA SER A 7 12.29 2.46 -35.55
C SER A 7 11.67 1.06 -35.60
N ILE A 8 11.96 0.23 -34.60
CA ILE A 8 11.38 -1.11 -34.45
C ILE A 8 9.91 -0.98 -34.08
N GLU A 9 9.58 -0.10 -33.13
CA GLU A 9 8.21 0.14 -32.70
C GLU A 9 7.35 0.70 -33.83
N MET A 10 7.92 1.59 -34.66
CA MET A 10 7.22 2.11 -35.84
C MET A 10 6.97 1.04 -36.91
N LEU A 11 7.90 0.08 -37.09
CA LEU A 11 7.72 -1.05 -38.00
C LEU A 11 6.66 -2.03 -37.50
N LEU A 12 6.68 -2.36 -36.21
CA LEU A 12 5.68 -3.23 -35.58
C LEU A 12 4.28 -2.62 -35.67
N ARG A 13 4.16 -1.32 -35.38
CA ARG A 13 2.88 -0.62 -35.42
C ARG A 13 2.29 -0.55 -36.84
N ARG A 14 3.15 -0.45 -37.85
CA ARG A 14 2.75 -0.43 -39.26
C ARG A 14 2.35 -1.81 -39.79
N GLN A 15 2.96 -2.88 -39.30
CA GLN A 15 2.60 -4.25 -39.71
C GLN A 15 1.36 -4.79 -39.01
N PHE A 16 1.11 -4.37 -37.77
CA PHE A 16 0.00 -4.84 -36.94
C PHE A 16 -1.02 -3.72 -36.67
N GLU A 17 -1.35 -2.95 -37.72
CA GLU A 17 -2.33 -1.89 -37.64
C GLU A 17 -3.75 -2.49 -37.68
N GLY A 18 -4.21 -3.03 -36.55
CA GLY A 18 -5.55 -3.58 -36.43
C GLY A 18 -5.70 -4.64 -35.34
N HIS A 19 -6.95 -4.86 -34.93
CA HIS A 19 -7.31 -5.97 -34.06
C HIS A 19 -6.95 -7.28 -34.79
N VAL A 20 -5.93 -7.99 -34.31
CA VAL A 20 -5.57 -9.30 -34.84
C VAL A 20 -6.76 -10.22 -34.56
N ALA A 21 -7.38 -10.76 -35.60
CA ALA A 21 -8.43 -11.76 -35.46
C ALA A 21 -7.82 -12.97 -34.72
N ASP A 22 -8.23 -13.15 -33.47
CA ASP A 22 -7.68 -14.14 -32.57
C ASP A 22 -8.61 -15.35 -32.39
N ASP A 23 -9.68 -15.42 -33.18
CA ASP A 23 -10.74 -16.44 -33.13
C ASP A 23 -11.29 -16.68 -31.71
N GLY A 24 -11.36 -15.61 -30.90
CA GLY A 24 -11.81 -15.68 -29.52
C GLY A 24 -10.79 -16.35 -28.58
N PHE A 25 -9.52 -16.45 -28.98
CA PHE A 25 -8.44 -16.92 -28.13
C PHE A 25 -8.27 -16.02 -26.91
N THR A 26 -8.24 -14.70 -27.09
CA THR A 26 -8.13 -13.77 -25.94
C THR A 26 -9.35 -13.88 -25.04
N GLU A 27 -10.54 -14.07 -25.59
CA GLU A 27 -11.76 -14.26 -24.80
C GLU A 27 -11.69 -15.53 -23.96
N ARG A 28 -11.32 -16.68 -24.56
CA ARG A 28 -11.11 -17.94 -23.82
C ARG A 28 -10.01 -17.84 -22.77
N VAL A 29 -8.92 -17.12 -23.07
CA VAL A 29 -7.86 -16.86 -22.10
C VAL A 29 -8.38 -16.02 -20.95
N MET A 30 -9.08 -14.92 -21.23
CA MET A 30 -9.64 -14.04 -20.20
C MET A 30 -10.70 -14.74 -19.34
N GLU A 31 -11.47 -15.67 -19.90
CA GLU A 31 -12.43 -16.51 -19.16
C GLU A 31 -11.74 -17.55 -18.27
N SER A 32 -10.55 -18.02 -18.68
CA SER A 32 -9.74 -18.97 -17.91
C SER A 32 -8.93 -18.32 -16.79
N ILE A 33 -8.78 -16.99 -16.79
CA ILE A 33 -8.09 -16.29 -15.71
C ILE A 33 -9.01 -16.27 -14.50
N PRO A 34 -8.62 -16.91 -13.37
CA PRO A 34 -9.44 -16.91 -12.17
C PRO A 34 -9.71 -15.47 -11.76
N ALA A 35 -10.99 -15.12 -11.62
CA ALA A 35 -11.43 -13.79 -11.24
C ALA A 35 -10.56 -13.29 -10.08
N ARG A 36 -9.77 -12.24 -10.36
CA ARG A 36 -8.83 -11.66 -9.41
C ARG A 36 -9.59 -11.44 -8.11
N ARG A 37 -9.31 -12.26 -7.11
CA ARG A 37 -9.94 -12.16 -5.79
C ARG A 37 -9.62 -10.75 -5.33
N ARG A 38 -10.58 -9.82 -5.47
CA ARG A 38 -10.50 -8.51 -4.85
C ARG A 38 -10.32 -8.81 -3.38
N ARG A 39 -9.07 -8.73 -2.89
CA ARG A 39 -8.77 -8.88 -1.48
C ARG A 39 -9.58 -7.78 -0.83
N ALA A 40 -10.69 -8.20 -0.24
CA ALA A 40 -11.66 -7.30 0.36
C ALA A 40 -10.90 -6.33 1.25
N ALA A 41 -11.32 -5.07 1.31
CA ALA A 41 -10.77 -3.99 2.14
C ALA A 41 -10.78 -4.28 3.67
N TRP A 42 -10.99 -5.54 4.03
CA TRP A 42 -11.07 -6.13 5.34
C TRP A 42 -9.82 -5.93 6.23
N PRO A 43 -8.56 -5.96 5.73
CA PRO A 43 -7.42 -5.74 6.63
C PRO A 43 -7.18 -4.26 6.97
N ILE A 44 -7.81 -3.32 6.24
CA ILE A 44 -7.63 -1.89 6.45
C ILE A 44 -8.38 -1.45 7.71
N TRP A 45 -9.62 -1.92 7.89
CA TRP A 45 -10.45 -1.56 9.04
C TRP A 45 -9.89 -2.11 10.37
N THR A 46 -9.27 -3.29 10.34
CA THR A 46 -8.61 -3.85 11.53
C THR A 46 -7.40 -3.02 11.93
N GLY A 47 -6.59 -2.55 10.97
CA GLY A 47 -5.45 -1.68 11.26
C GLY A 47 -5.88 -0.32 11.83
N VAL A 48 -6.94 0.28 11.27
CA VAL A 48 -7.48 1.57 11.73
C VAL A 48 -8.04 1.47 13.14
N THR A 49 -8.85 0.45 13.42
CA THR A 49 -9.44 0.26 14.76
C THR A 49 -8.40 -0.03 15.83
N LEU A 50 -7.37 -0.82 15.50
CA LEU A 50 -6.27 -1.10 16.42
C LEU A 50 -5.45 0.18 16.72
N GLY A 51 -5.17 1.01 15.71
CA GLY A 51 -4.47 2.27 15.88
C GLY A 51 -5.25 3.28 16.74
N ILE A 52 -6.58 3.38 16.53
CA ILE A 52 -7.45 4.24 17.35
C ILE A 52 -7.46 3.76 18.81
N ALA A 53 -7.59 2.45 19.04
CA ALA A 53 -7.57 1.88 20.39
C ALA A 53 -6.24 2.13 21.11
N ALA A 54 -5.11 1.94 20.42
CA ALA A 54 -3.79 2.19 20.99
C ALA A 54 -3.57 3.67 21.33
N CYS A 55 -4.06 4.58 20.48
CA CYS A 55 -3.99 6.02 20.72
C CYS A 55 -4.85 6.42 21.93
N GLY A 56 -6.08 5.90 22.02
CA GLY A 56 -6.97 6.12 23.17
C GLY A 56 -6.37 5.62 24.49
N TRP A 57 -5.70 4.47 24.46
CA TRP A 57 -5.03 3.92 25.64
C TRP A 57 -3.86 4.78 26.11
N CYS A 58 -3.03 5.29 25.19
CA CYS A 58 -1.92 6.18 25.51
C CYS A 58 -2.40 7.52 26.10
N ILE A 59 -3.53 8.04 25.63
CA ILE A 59 -4.11 9.29 26.15
C ILE A 59 -4.73 9.06 27.54
N ALA A 60 -5.33 7.91 27.78
CA ALA A 60 -5.94 7.57 29.08
C ALA A 60 -4.90 7.43 30.20
N ASP A 61 -3.68 6.99 29.87
CA ASP A 61 -2.58 6.80 30.83
C ASP A 61 -1.77 8.07 31.09
N LEU A 62 -2.24 9.24 30.63
CA LEU A 62 -1.55 10.51 30.80
C LEU A 62 -1.84 11.11 32.20
N PRO A 63 -0.87 11.15 33.14
CA PRO A 63 -1.05 11.91 34.36
C PRO A 63 -1.16 13.41 34.00
N HIS A 64 -2.12 14.11 34.60
CA HIS A 64 -2.44 15.53 34.35
C HIS A 64 -1.32 16.55 34.68
N THR A 65 -0.05 16.13 34.73
CA THR A 65 1.12 16.98 35.04
C THR A 65 2.22 16.80 33.98
N PRO A 66 2.09 17.42 32.79
CA PRO A 66 3.03 17.27 31.68
C PRO A 66 4.37 18.01 31.87
N TRP A 67 4.45 18.95 32.82
CA TRP A 67 5.64 19.81 32.98
C TRP A 67 6.82 19.13 33.71
N ARG A 68 6.56 18.29 34.73
CA ARG A 68 7.62 17.70 35.57
C ARG A 68 8.35 16.54 34.87
N ASN A 69 7.63 15.72 34.11
CA ASN A 69 8.20 14.52 33.47
C ASN A 69 9.14 14.84 32.29
N ALA A 70 9.04 16.04 31.71
CA ALA A 70 9.92 16.48 30.62
C ALA A 70 11.36 16.76 31.10
N LEU A 71 11.57 17.04 32.38
CA LEU A 71 12.88 17.38 32.95
C LEU A 71 13.69 16.16 33.42
N ASP A 72 13.05 15.02 33.68
CA ASP A 72 13.71 13.82 34.23
C ASP A 72 14.26 12.85 33.16
N GLY A 73 14.20 13.20 31.87
CA GLY A 73 14.68 12.34 30.77
C GLY A 73 13.86 11.05 30.59
N ALA A 74 12.74 10.91 31.29
CA ALA A 74 11.77 9.85 31.06
C ALA A 74 11.14 10.04 29.69
N MET A 75 11.15 9.01 28.84
CA MET A 75 10.49 9.05 27.53
C MET A 75 9.05 9.51 27.72
N SER A 76 8.78 10.74 27.29
CA SER A 76 7.47 11.35 27.37
C SER A 76 6.47 10.46 26.64
N THR A 77 5.27 10.34 27.18
CA THR A 77 4.17 9.63 26.52
C THR A 77 3.93 10.16 25.10
N GLY A 78 4.25 11.44 24.83
CA GLY A 78 4.23 12.03 23.49
C GLY A 78 5.27 11.44 22.53
N THR A 79 6.49 11.15 23.00
CA THR A 79 7.50 10.44 22.20
C THR A 79 7.11 8.98 21.94
N MET A 80 6.44 8.35 22.91
CA MET A 80 5.88 7.00 22.75
C MET A 80 4.77 6.97 21.70
N ALA A 81 3.83 7.91 21.77
CA ALA A 81 2.78 8.08 20.77
C ALA A 81 3.34 8.37 19.37
N ALA A 82 4.39 9.21 19.28
CA ALA A 82 5.07 9.48 18.02
C ALA A 82 5.77 8.24 17.45
N LEU A 83 6.40 7.42 18.29
CA LEU A 83 6.98 6.13 17.88
C LEU A 83 5.91 5.16 17.38
N PHE A 84 4.78 5.05 18.07
CA PHE A 84 3.66 4.21 17.61
C PHE A 84 3.07 4.71 16.30
N ALA A 85 2.90 6.03 16.13
CA ALA A 85 2.44 6.61 14.88
C ALA A 85 3.42 6.32 13.74
N ALA A 86 4.72 6.51 13.97
CA ALA A 86 5.76 6.22 12.97
C ALA A 86 5.81 4.72 12.61
N ALA A 87 5.72 3.83 13.61
CA ALA A 87 5.66 2.38 13.39
C ALA A 87 4.40 1.99 12.61
N GLY A 88 3.25 2.60 12.91
CA GLY A 88 1.99 2.39 12.18
C GLY A 88 2.08 2.85 10.72
N ILE A 89 2.65 4.03 10.47
CA ILE A 89 2.86 4.55 9.11
C ILE A 89 3.83 3.65 8.34
N SER A 90 4.91 3.17 8.97
CA SER A 90 5.87 2.26 8.35
C SER A 90 5.26 0.91 8.00
N LEU A 91 4.43 0.34 8.88
CA LEU A 91 3.67 -0.89 8.62
C LEU A 91 2.68 -0.71 7.46
N LEU A 92 1.96 0.42 7.43
CA LEU A 92 1.06 0.74 6.32
C LEU A 92 1.80 0.85 5.00
N ALA A 93 2.94 1.54 4.97
CA ALA A 93 3.79 1.65 3.78
C ALA A 93 4.31 0.27 3.32
N CYS A 94 4.70 -0.59 4.26
CA CYS A 94 5.15 -1.95 3.98
C CYS A 94 4.02 -2.82 3.41
N CYS A 95 2.83 -2.79 4.03
CA CYS A 95 1.64 -3.48 3.53
C CYS A 95 1.24 -3.00 2.13
N TRP A 96 1.36 -1.69 1.88
CA TRP A 96 1.07 -1.11 0.57
C TRP A 96 2.10 -1.56 -0.48
N ALA A 97 3.39 -1.54 -0.16
CA ALA A 97 4.45 -2.01 -1.05
C ALA A 97 4.32 -3.52 -1.37
N LEU A 98 3.95 -4.33 -0.39
CA LEU A 98 3.67 -5.76 -0.59
C LEU A 98 2.44 -5.99 -1.47
N ALA A 99 1.38 -5.19 -1.27
CA ALA A 99 0.19 -5.26 -2.09
C ALA A 99 0.49 -4.86 -3.55
N GLU A 100 1.28 -3.81 -3.76
CA GLU A 100 1.69 -3.35 -5.09
C GLU A 100 2.62 -4.36 -5.80
N ALA A 101 3.53 -5.00 -5.05
CA ALA A 101 4.42 -6.04 -5.59
C ALA A 101 3.68 -7.32 -5.97
N ASP A 102 2.59 -7.65 -5.27
CA ASP A 102 1.69 -8.78 -5.59
C ASP A 102 0.75 -8.43 -6.76
N ASP A 103 0.65 -7.14 -7.12
CA ASP A 103 -0.18 -6.64 -8.22
C ASP A 103 0.52 -6.63 -9.58
N ARG A 104 1.86 -6.77 -9.62
CA ARG A 104 2.70 -6.85 -10.83
C ARG A 104 3.06 -8.28 -11.20
#